data_AF-V4ZZ99-F1
#
_entry.id   AF-V4ZZ99-F1
#
_cell.length_a   1.000
_cell.length_b   1.000
_cell.length_c   1.000
_cell.angle_alpha   90.00
_cell.angle_beta   90.00
_cell.angle_gamma   90.00
#
_symmetry.space_group_name_H-M   'P 1'
#
loop_
_entity.id
_entity.type
_entity.pdbx_description
1 polymer ?
#
loop_
_entity_poly.entity_id
_entity_poly.type
_entity_poly.pdbx_seq_one_letter_code
_entity_poly.pdbx_strand_id
1 'polypeptide(L)'
;MFNTDNRGQVGIGTLIVFIAMVLVAAIAAGVLINTAGLLQAQAQQTGAETTSEVSDRLQIGNVVGLTNNTGKEKIELLNASVRLAAGSDPINLSKASYTIASSENASIINGSQAGDAVNFTRKQSLDTTTSILADQEDLMVVSFNLTLIDGINQLDDGRS
;
A
#
# COMPACT_ATOMS: atom_id res chain seq x y z
N MET A 1 75.31 -24.72 27.12
CA MET A 1 73.98 -25.34 27.04
C MET A 1 73.07 -24.37 26.31
N PHE A 2 72.69 -24.68 25.07
CA PHE A 2 71.82 -23.81 24.28
C PHE A 2 70.36 -24.12 24.60
N ASN A 3 69.63 -23.11 25.08
CA ASN A 3 68.26 -23.22 25.55
C ASN A 3 67.29 -23.20 24.34
N THR A 4 67.18 -24.34 23.66
CA THR A 4 66.28 -24.55 22.50
C THR A 4 64.81 -24.64 22.90
N ASP A 5 64.52 -24.97 24.16
CA ASP A 5 63.15 -25.11 24.68
C ASP A 5 62.39 -23.78 24.68
N ASN A 6 63.05 -22.66 25.00
CA ASN A 6 62.45 -21.33 24.94
C ASN A 6 62.06 -20.89 23.52
N ARG A 7 62.77 -21.36 22.47
CA ARG A 7 62.44 -21.02 21.08
C ARG A 7 61.23 -21.81 20.57
N GLY A 8 61.12 -23.10 20.94
CA GLY A 8 59.96 -23.92 20.65
C GLY A 8 58.69 -23.40 21.33
N GLN A 9 58.79 -22.94 22.58
CA GLN A 9 57.67 -22.37 23.33
C GLN A 9 57.14 -21.07 22.71
N VAL A 10 58.03 -20.16 22.25
CA VAL A 10 57.61 -18.94 21.55
C VAL A 10 56.94 -19.26 20.22
N GLY A 11 57.46 -20.24 19.46
CA GLY A 11 56.85 -20.69 18.21
C GLY A 11 55.43 -21.23 18.39
N ILE A 12 55.22 -22.07 19.41
CA ILE A 12 53.89 -22.59 19.76
C ILE A 12 52.95 -21.44 20.15
N GLY A 13 53.42 -20.46 20.93
CA GLY A 13 52.65 -19.28 21.30
C GLY A 13 52.17 -18.46 20.09
N THR A 14 53.04 -18.27 19.09
CA THR A 14 52.68 -17.54 17.86
C THR A 14 51.64 -18.28 17.01
N LEU A 15 51.72 -19.61 16.93
CA LEU A 15 50.74 -20.42 16.18
C LEU A 15 49.36 -20.40 16.84
N ILE A 16 49.30 -20.44 18.18
CA ILE A 16 48.04 -20.35 18.93
C ILE A 16 47.35 -19.01 18.65
N VAL A 17 48.09 -17.90 18.73
CA VAL A 17 47.54 -16.56 18.46
C VAL A 17 47.11 -16.42 17.01
N PHE A 18 47.86 -16.99 16.07
CA PHE A 18 47.50 -16.99 14.65
C PHE A 18 46.16 -17.68 14.40
N ILE A 19 45.97 -18.88 14.96
CA ILE A 19 44.70 -19.62 14.84
C ILE A 19 43.57 -18.84 15.51
N ALA A 20 43.78 -18.30 16.71
CA ALA A 20 42.79 -17.51 17.41
C ALA A 20 42.34 -16.28 16.59
N MET A 21 43.28 -15.55 15.98
CA MET A 21 42.99 -14.40 15.13
C MET A 21 42.17 -14.79 13.90
N VAL A 22 42.51 -15.91 13.25
CA VAL A 22 41.78 -16.41 12.09
C VAL A 22 40.34 -16.78 12.47
N LEU A 23 40.12 -17.40 13.63
CA LEU A 23 38.77 -17.75 14.10
C LEU A 23 37.93 -16.50 14.39
N VAL A 24 38.51 -15.48 15.04
CA VAL A 24 37.81 -14.21 15.29
C VAL A 24 37.47 -13.51 13.97
N ALA A 25 38.39 -13.47 13.02
CA ALA A 25 38.17 -12.89 11.70
C ALA A 25 37.05 -13.61 10.94
N ALA A 26 36.97 -14.94 11.02
CA ALA A 26 35.92 -15.73 10.38
C ALA A 26 34.53 -15.42 10.96
N ILE A 27 34.41 -15.32 12.30
CA ILE A 27 33.14 -14.96 12.95
C ILE A 27 32.74 -13.52 12.59
N ALA A 28 33.68 -12.58 12.63
CA ALA A 28 33.44 -11.19 12.28
C ALA A 28 32.98 -11.04 10.81
N ALA A 29 33.61 -11.75 9.88
CA ALA A 29 33.19 -11.78 8.48
C ALA A 29 31.78 -12.36 8.32
N GLY A 30 31.44 -13.42 9.06
CA GLY A 30 30.09 -13.99 9.07
C GLY A 30 29.03 -12.99 9.51
N VAL A 31 29.30 -12.22 10.57
CA VAL A 31 28.39 -11.15 11.04
C VAL A 31 28.27 -10.05 9.99
N LEU A 32 29.38 -9.59 9.40
CA LEU A 32 29.37 -8.54 8.37
C LEU A 32 28.56 -8.94 7.14
N ILE A 33 28.70 -10.20 6.67
CA ILE A 33 27.94 -10.71 5.53
C ILE A 33 26.45 -10.78 5.87
N ASN A 34 26.10 -11.27 7.06
CA ASN A 34 24.71 -11.36 7.48
C ASN A 34 24.04 -9.98 7.59
N THR A 35 24.73 -9.00 8.18
CA THR A 35 24.23 -7.62 8.26
C THR A 35 24.12 -6.99 6.88
N ALA A 36 25.10 -7.18 6.00
CA ALA A 36 25.04 -6.68 4.62
C ALA A 36 23.87 -7.30 3.84
N GLY A 37 23.62 -8.60 4.00
CA GLY A 37 22.50 -9.30 3.38
C GLY A 37 21.14 -8.78 3.88
N LEU A 38 20.99 -8.59 5.19
CA LEU A 38 19.78 -7.99 5.77
C LEU A 38 19.53 -6.58 5.23
N LEU A 39 20.56 -5.72 5.22
CA LEU A 39 20.45 -4.36 4.73
C LEU A 39 20.14 -4.31 3.23
N GLN A 40 20.70 -5.23 2.43
CA GLN A 40 20.39 -5.34 1.01
C GLN A 40 18.93 -5.75 0.80
N ALA A 41 18.45 -6.77 1.51
CA ALA A 41 17.06 -7.21 1.42
C ALA A 41 16.10 -6.08 1.85
N GLN A 42 16.44 -5.37 2.93
CA GLN A 42 15.67 -4.22 3.38
C GLN A 42 15.69 -3.08 2.35
N ALA A 43 16.84 -2.75 1.76
CA ALA A 43 16.94 -1.71 0.74
C ALA A 43 16.15 -2.07 -0.54
N GLN A 44 16.15 -3.35 -0.94
CA GLN A 44 15.35 -3.83 -2.06
C GLN A 44 13.85 -3.75 -1.75
N GLN A 45 13.44 -4.17 -0.55
CA GLN A 45 12.05 -4.10 -0.12
C GLN A 45 11.56 -2.65 -0.06
N THR A 46 12.31 -1.75 0.58
CA THR A 46 11.96 -0.32 0.64
C THR A 46 11.96 0.29 -0.76
N GLY A 47 12.90 -0.08 -1.64
CA GLY A 47 12.90 0.35 -3.03
C GLY A 47 11.63 -0.06 -3.77
N ALA A 48 11.22 -1.33 -3.63
CA ALA A 48 9.98 -1.84 -4.23
C ALA A 48 8.73 -1.14 -3.65
N GLU A 49 8.67 -0.97 -2.33
CA GLU A 49 7.57 -0.29 -1.65
C GLU A 49 7.46 1.18 -2.07
N THR A 50 8.58 1.91 -2.15
CA THR A 50 8.58 3.30 -2.64
C THR A 50 8.20 3.37 -4.12
N THR A 51 8.63 2.42 -4.96
CA THR A 51 8.20 2.40 -6.36
C THR A 51 6.71 2.19 -6.47
N SER A 52 6.14 1.22 -5.76
CA SER A 52 4.69 0.98 -5.73
C SER A 52 3.94 2.17 -5.14
N GLU A 53 4.44 2.82 -4.08
CA GLU A 53 3.79 4.00 -3.49
C GLU A 53 3.65 5.18 -4.48
N VAL A 54 4.62 5.36 -5.39
CA VAL A 54 4.57 6.44 -6.39
C VAL A 54 3.90 6.02 -7.69
N SER A 55 3.97 4.74 -8.07
CA SER A 55 3.37 4.21 -9.29
C SER A 55 1.89 3.87 -9.11
N ASP A 56 1.48 3.44 -7.93
CA ASP A 56 0.15 2.93 -7.65
C ASP A 56 -0.80 4.08 -7.38
N ARG A 57 -1.48 4.51 -8.45
CA ARG A 57 -2.36 5.66 -8.45
C ARG A 57 -3.69 5.26 -9.05
N LEU A 58 -4.75 5.74 -8.42
CA LEU A 58 -6.10 5.66 -8.95
C LEU A 58 -6.45 6.98 -9.65
N GLN A 59 -7.04 6.89 -10.83
CA GLN A 59 -7.57 8.04 -11.52
C GLN A 59 -9.10 8.05 -11.40
N ILE A 60 -9.62 9.15 -10.87
CA ILE A 60 -11.05 9.42 -10.85
C ILE A 60 -11.42 10.07 -12.18
N GLY A 61 -12.37 9.49 -12.90
CA GLY A 61 -12.86 10.00 -14.17
C GLY A 61 -13.98 11.00 -13.96
N ASN A 62 -15.21 10.51 -14.07
CA ASN A 62 -16.43 11.31 -13.92
C ASN A 62 -17.10 11.03 -12.57
N VAL A 63 -17.60 12.07 -11.95
CA VAL A 63 -18.47 12.00 -10.77
C VAL A 63 -19.85 12.53 -11.17
N VAL A 64 -20.89 11.72 -10.97
CA VAL A 64 -22.26 12.04 -11.36
C VAL A 64 -23.16 11.92 -10.12
N GLY A 65 -23.84 13.01 -9.76
CA GLY A 65 -24.90 13.00 -8.75
C GLY A 65 -26.26 12.69 -9.39
N LEU A 66 -27.07 11.85 -8.74
CA LEU A 66 -28.47 11.63 -9.09
C LEU A 66 -29.36 12.23 -7.99
N THR A 67 -30.34 13.02 -8.42
CA THR A 67 -31.40 13.58 -7.58
C THR A 67 -32.68 12.75 -7.76
N ASN A 68 -33.50 12.70 -6.71
CA ASN A 68 -34.83 12.11 -6.78
C ASN A 68 -35.86 13.21 -7.07
N ASN A 69 -36.74 12.97 -8.03
CA ASN A 69 -37.74 13.91 -8.54
C ASN A 69 -38.87 14.26 -7.53
N THR A 70 -38.68 13.96 -6.24
CA THR A 70 -39.70 14.12 -5.18
C THR A 70 -39.51 15.43 -4.41
N GLY A 71 -39.48 16.55 -5.13
CA GLY A 71 -39.67 17.90 -4.58
C GLY A 71 -38.59 18.42 -3.63
N LYS A 72 -37.45 17.74 -3.50
CA LYS A 72 -36.25 18.24 -2.83
C LYS A 72 -35.08 18.03 -3.79
N GLU A 73 -34.48 19.11 -4.26
CA GLU A 73 -33.33 19.14 -5.18
C GLU A 73 -32.06 18.66 -4.48
N LYS A 74 -32.10 17.46 -3.92
CA LYS A 74 -31.07 16.91 -3.07
C LYS A 74 -30.44 15.71 -3.76
N ILE A 75 -29.11 15.73 -3.85
CA ILE A 75 -28.35 14.62 -4.40
C ILE A 75 -28.42 13.44 -3.42
N GLU A 76 -29.05 12.34 -3.83
CA GLU A 76 -29.20 11.13 -3.02
C GLU A 76 -28.12 10.09 -3.34
N LEU A 77 -27.70 10.00 -4.60
CA LEU A 77 -26.71 9.03 -5.06
C LEU A 77 -25.56 9.73 -5.76
N LEU A 78 -24.33 9.39 -5.40
CA LEU A 78 -23.11 9.90 -6.03
C LEU A 78 -22.35 8.75 -6.69
N ASN A 79 -22.23 8.78 -8.01
CA ASN A 79 -21.49 7.78 -8.77
C ASN A 79 -20.13 8.34 -9.20
N ALA A 80 -19.05 7.86 -8.62
CA ALA A 80 -17.69 8.17 -9.02
C ALA A 80 -17.11 7.02 -9.87
N SER A 81 -16.71 7.32 -11.09
CA SER A 81 -15.96 6.36 -11.92
C SER A 81 -14.47 6.44 -11.60
N VAL A 82 -13.88 5.29 -11.29
CA VAL A 82 -12.49 5.11 -10.91
C VAL A 82 -11.86 4.09 -11.86
N ARG A 83 -10.63 4.36 -12.27
CA ARG A 83 -9.80 3.47 -13.07
C ARG A 83 -8.37 3.45 -12.51
N LEU A 84 -7.61 2.44 -12.92
CA LEU A 84 -6.19 2.36 -12.59
C LEU A 84 -5.39 3.35 -13.45
N ALA A 85 -4.37 4.00 -12.88
CA ALA A 85 -3.45 4.84 -13.65
C ALA A 85 -2.45 3.98 -14.45
N ALA A 86 -1.83 4.59 -15.46
CA ALA A 86 -0.84 3.88 -16.27
C ALA A 86 0.37 3.45 -15.42
N GLY A 87 0.72 2.16 -15.45
CA GLY A 87 1.86 1.62 -14.73
C GLY A 87 1.63 1.37 -13.23
N SER A 88 0.39 1.43 -12.76
CA SER A 88 0.04 1.02 -11.40
C SER A 88 -0.19 -0.49 -11.31
N ASP A 89 0.13 -1.07 -10.17
CA ASP A 89 -0.18 -2.47 -9.85
C ASP A 89 -1.69 -2.66 -9.57
N PRO A 90 -2.19 -3.91 -9.55
CA PRO A 90 -3.60 -4.18 -9.24
C PRO A 90 -4.02 -3.67 -7.84
N ILE A 91 -5.04 -2.80 -7.80
CA ILE A 91 -5.53 -2.20 -6.55
C ILE A 91 -6.88 -2.78 -6.14
N ASN A 92 -7.02 -3.13 -4.86
CA ASN A 92 -8.29 -3.59 -4.29
C ASN A 92 -9.09 -2.43 -3.67
N LEU A 93 -10.23 -2.10 -4.27
CA LEU A 93 -11.11 -0.99 -3.85
C LEU A 93 -11.96 -1.30 -2.61
N SER A 94 -12.07 -2.55 -2.16
CA SER A 94 -12.74 -2.88 -0.89
C SER A 94 -11.91 -2.50 0.33
N LYS A 95 -10.59 -2.34 0.18
CA LYS A 95 -9.71 -1.84 1.25
C LYS A 95 -9.47 -0.33 1.16
N ALA A 96 -9.98 0.32 0.10
CA ALA A 96 -9.88 1.77 -0.03
C ALA A 96 -10.84 2.46 0.97
N SER A 97 -10.41 3.61 1.47
CA SER A 97 -11.25 4.50 2.28
C SER A 97 -11.59 5.74 1.45
N TYR A 98 -12.85 6.11 1.45
CA TYR A 98 -13.38 7.24 0.69
C TYR A 98 -13.76 8.34 1.67
N THR A 99 -13.20 9.53 1.50
CA THR A 99 -13.59 10.69 2.31
C THR A 99 -14.48 11.58 1.46
N ILE A 100 -15.71 11.81 1.92
CA ILE A 100 -16.66 12.75 1.30
C ILE A 100 -16.78 13.94 2.24
N ALA A 101 -16.44 15.13 1.73
CA ALA A 101 -16.57 16.38 2.46
C ALA A 101 -17.64 17.27 1.79
N SER A 102 -18.56 17.77 2.59
CA SER A 102 -19.54 18.81 2.26
C SER A 102 -19.21 20.09 3.03
N SER A 103 -19.89 21.20 2.72
CA SER A 103 -19.59 22.55 3.23
C SER A 103 -19.50 22.66 4.77
N GLU A 104 -20.18 21.77 5.51
CA GLU A 104 -20.21 21.82 6.98
C GLU A 104 -19.78 20.52 7.65
N ASN A 105 -19.64 19.41 6.91
CA ASN A 105 -19.34 18.11 7.49
C ASN A 105 -18.51 17.22 6.55
N ALA A 106 -17.67 16.36 7.13
CA ALA A 106 -16.92 15.35 6.40
C ALA A 106 -17.19 13.95 7.00
N SER A 107 -17.44 12.97 6.14
CA SER A 107 -17.62 11.58 6.52
C SER A 107 -16.63 10.69 5.78
N ILE A 108 -16.06 9.74 6.51
CA ILE A 108 -15.10 8.76 5.99
C ILE A 108 -15.84 7.43 5.87
N ILE A 109 -15.93 6.92 4.65
CA ILE A 109 -16.60 5.66 4.34
C ILE A 109 -15.57 4.65 3.89
N ASN A 110 -15.44 3.55 4.64
CA ASN A 110 -14.57 2.45 4.26
C ASN A 110 -15.24 1.57 3.20
N GLY A 111 -14.47 1.17 2.17
CA GLY A 111 -14.91 0.30 1.09
C GLY A 111 -15.29 -1.12 1.52
N SER A 112 -15.05 -1.49 2.78
CA SER A 112 -15.47 -2.76 3.39
C SER A 112 -16.95 -2.78 3.80
N GLN A 113 -17.65 -1.63 3.77
CA GLN A 113 -19.10 -1.53 4.01
C GLN A 113 -19.93 -1.70 2.72
N ALA A 114 -19.50 -2.61 1.85
CA ALA A 114 -20.20 -2.91 0.61
C ALA A 114 -21.59 -3.51 0.92
N GLY A 115 -22.66 -2.74 0.68
CA GLY A 115 -24.04 -3.20 0.87
C GLY A 115 -25.02 -2.19 1.48
N ASP A 116 -24.55 -1.16 2.20
CA ASP A 116 -25.43 -0.19 2.87
C ASP A 116 -25.19 1.25 2.35
N ALA A 117 -23.97 1.78 2.51
CA ALA A 117 -23.61 3.14 2.11
C ALA A 117 -22.84 3.25 0.78
N VAL A 118 -22.15 2.18 0.36
CA VAL A 118 -21.31 2.15 -0.85
C VAL A 118 -21.63 0.92 -1.67
N ASN A 119 -21.93 1.10 -2.96
CA ASN A 119 -22.13 0.03 -3.91
C ASN A 119 -21.11 0.12 -5.04
N PHE A 120 -20.48 -1.00 -5.36
CA PHE A 120 -19.48 -1.08 -6.44
C PHE A 120 -20.15 -1.65 -7.68
N THR A 121 -20.37 -0.83 -8.70
CA THR A 121 -20.92 -1.26 -9.99
C THR A 121 -19.82 -1.16 -11.05
N ARG A 122 -19.46 -2.26 -11.71
CA ARG A 122 -18.42 -2.23 -12.75
C ARG A 122 -19.04 -1.97 -14.11
N LYS A 123 -18.40 -1.11 -14.92
CA LYS A 123 -18.90 -0.74 -16.26
C LYS A 123 -18.26 -1.55 -17.38
N GLN A 124 -17.08 -2.14 -17.16
CA GLN A 124 -16.35 -2.88 -18.20
C GLN A 124 -15.45 -3.99 -17.61
N SER A 125 -15.52 -5.16 -18.26
CA SER A 125 -14.59 -6.29 -18.24
C SER A 125 -14.09 -6.85 -16.88
N LEU A 126 -14.98 -7.30 -15.98
CA LEU A 126 -14.58 -8.10 -14.81
C LEU A 126 -15.66 -9.12 -14.40
N ASP A 127 -15.24 -10.27 -13.86
CA ASP A 127 -16.12 -11.26 -13.22
C ASP A 127 -16.83 -10.63 -12.00
N THR A 128 -18.11 -10.95 -11.81
CA THR A 128 -19.11 -10.19 -11.05
C THR A 128 -18.83 -9.98 -9.56
N THR A 129 -17.79 -10.56 -8.98
CA THR A 129 -17.56 -10.61 -7.52
C THR A 129 -16.28 -9.95 -6.99
N THR A 130 -15.36 -9.51 -7.85
CA THR A 130 -14.07 -8.95 -7.40
C THR A 130 -14.06 -7.42 -7.39
N SER A 131 -13.59 -6.80 -6.31
CA SER A 131 -13.43 -5.34 -6.17
C SER A 131 -12.02 -4.86 -6.53
N ILE A 132 -11.29 -5.66 -7.30
CA ILE A 132 -9.90 -5.44 -7.67
C ILE A 132 -9.88 -4.87 -9.08
N LEU A 133 -9.19 -3.75 -9.31
CA LEU A 133 -8.83 -3.33 -10.66
C LEU A 133 -7.48 -3.97 -10.98
N ALA A 134 -7.45 -4.81 -12.02
CA ALA A 134 -6.25 -5.52 -12.43
C ALA A 134 -5.61 -4.90 -13.68
N ASP A 135 -6.42 -4.24 -14.53
CA ASP A 135 -5.97 -3.60 -15.76
C ASP A 135 -6.37 -2.11 -15.80
N GLN A 136 -5.64 -1.33 -16.61
CA GLN A 136 -5.91 0.08 -16.90
C GLN A 136 -7.23 0.27 -17.67
N GLU A 137 -7.67 -0.76 -18.40
CA GLU A 137 -8.96 -0.76 -19.10
C GLU A 137 -10.15 -1.01 -18.16
N ASP A 138 -9.90 -1.46 -16.93
CA ASP A 138 -10.94 -1.73 -15.95
C ASP A 138 -11.55 -0.43 -15.44
N LEU A 139 -12.88 -0.33 -15.54
CA LEU A 139 -13.63 0.81 -15.03
C LEU A 139 -14.62 0.36 -13.95
N MET A 140 -14.38 0.83 -12.73
CA MET A 140 -15.28 0.65 -11.60
C MET A 140 -16.03 1.94 -11.30
N VAL A 141 -17.34 1.85 -11.12
CA VAL A 141 -18.19 2.96 -10.65
C VAL A 141 -18.51 2.69 -9.18
N VAL A 142 -17.98 3.53 -8.31
CA VAL A 142 -18.28 3.54 -6.88
C VAL A 142 -19.48 4.45 -6.68
N SER A 143 -20.58 3.85 -6.24
CA SER A 143 -21.83 4.53 -5.94
C SER A 143 -21.93 4.76 -4.44
N PHE A 144 -22.10 6.00 -4.00
CA PHE A 144 -22.27 6.38 -2.61
C PHE A 144 -23.70 6.83 -2.38
N ASN A 145 -24.40 6.20 -1.43
CA ASN A 145 -25.75 6.60 -1.05
C ASN A 145 -25.67 7.60 0.11
N LEU A 146 -25.90 8.88 -0.18
CA LEU A 146 -25.79 9.99 0.76
C LEU A 146 -26.96 10.03 1.77
N THR A 147 -28.00 9.23 1.57
CA THR A 147 -29.15 9.12 2.50
C THR A 147 -28.87 8.19 3.68
N LEU A 148 -27.93 7.25 3.51
CA LEU A 148 -27.56 6.25 4.52
C LEU A 148 -26.22 6.57 5.21
N ILE A 149 -25.51 7.60 4.74
CA ILE A 149 -24.26 8.05 5.35
C ILE A 149 -24.58 9.06 6.44
N ASP A 150 -24.38 8.64 7.68
CA ASP A 150 -24.57 9.50 8.85
C ASP A 150 -23.53 10.63 8.86
N GLY A 151 -23.99 11.85 9.14
CA GLY A 151 -23.11 13.03 9.29
C GLY A 151 -22.79 13.83 8.02
N ILE A 152 -23.44 13.60 6.86
CA ILE A 152 -23.36 14.55 5.73
C ILE A 152 -24.73 15.09 5.35
N ASN A 153 -24.85 16.41 5.31
CA ASN A 153 -26.03 17.06 4.77
C ASN A 153 -26.08 16.82 3.25
N GLN A 154 -27.19 16.27 2.77
CA GLN A 154 -27.49 16.09 1.35
C GLN A 154 -27.18 17.39 0.58
N LEU A 155 -26.37 17.30 -0.47
CA LEU A 155 -25.98 18.44 -1.28
C LEU A 155 -27.16 18.92 -2.12
N ASP A 156 -27.36 20.24 -2.15
CA ASP A 156 -28.31 20.93 -3.02
C ASP A 156 -27.82 20.87 -4.49
N ASP A 157 -28.71 20.68 -5.47
CA ASP A 157 -28.36 20.46 -6.90
C ASP A 157 -27.69 21.69 -7.57
N GLY A 158 -27.44 22.78 -6.83
CA GLY A 158 -26.67 23.93 -7.30
C GLY A 158 -27.26 24.62 -8.54
N ARG A 159 -28.53 24.32 -8.87
CA ARG A 159 -29.28 24.96 -9.93
C ARG A 159 -30.07 26.13 -9.35
N SER A 160 -29.58 27.35 -9.61
CA SER A 160 -30.40 28.57 -9.65
C SER A 160 -30.55 29.03 -11.09
#